data_AF-A0A665W6U2-F1
#
_entry.id   AF-A0A665W6U2-F1
#
_cell.length_a   1.000
_cell.length_b   1.000
_cell.length_c   1.000
_cell.angle_alpha   90.00
_cell.angle_beta   90.00
_cell.angle_gamma   90.00
#
_symmetry.space_group_name_H-M   'P 1'
#
loop_
_entity.id
_entity.type
_entity.pdbx_description
1 polymer ?
#
loop_
_entity_poly.entity_id
_entity_poly.type
_entity_poly.pdbx_seq_one_letter_code
_entity_poly.pdbx_strand_id
1 'polypeptide(L)' 'PSGPSTHPCLLSLVMEGRCDPSAYGNIYKYQANTLNGSHTVNFREYIGRSILFVNVATY' A
#
# COMPACT_ATOMS: atom_id res chain seq x y z
N PRO A 1 2.66 -33.45 13.67
CA PRO A 1 1.51 -32.80 12.99
C PRO A 1 1.70 -31.28 12.95
N SER A 2 2.28 -30.78 11.85
CA SER A 2 2.44 -29.35 11.59
C SER A 2 2.29 -29.17 10.08
N GLY A 3 1.06 -28.86 9.66
CA GLY A 3 0.68 -28.72 8.26
C GLY A 3 1.26 -27.47 7.59
N PRO A 4 1.21 -27.38 6.25
CA PRO A 4 1.74 -26.24 5.52
C PRO A 4 0.85 -25.01 5.74
N SER A 5 1.46 -23.88 6.11
CA SER A 5 0.80 -22.58 6.18
C SER A 5 0.55 -22.08 4.76
N THR A 6 -0.61 -22.39 4.21
CA THR A 6 -1.09 -21.86 2.94
C THR A 6 -1.51 -20.41 3.10
N HIS A 7 -0.58 -19.48 2.89
CA HIS A 7 -0.91 -18.10 2.56
C HIS A 7 -1.33 -18.04 1.09
N PRO A 8 -2.60 -17.75 0.76
CA PRO A 8 -3.07 -17.68 -0.62
C PRO A 8 -2.69 -16.32 -1.20
N CYS A 9 -1.48 -16.20 -1.73
CA CYS A 9 -1.08 -15.05 -2.54
C CYS A 9 -0.78 -15.52 -3.96
N LEU A 10 -1.77 -16.11 -4.63
CA LEU A 10 -1.55 -16.67 -5.98
C LEU A 10 -2.75 -16.58 -6.92
N LEU A 11 -3.71 -15.67 -6.71
CA LEU A 11 -4.74 -15.47 -7.73
C LEU A 11 -5.12 -14.00 -7.93
N SER A 12 -5.09 -13.60 -9.20
CA SER A 12 -5.60 -12.37 -9.83
C SER A 12 -4.63 -11.19 -9.99
N LEU A 13 -3.96 -11.20 -11.15
CA LEU A 13 -3.65 -10.04 -12.00
C LEU A 13 -3.13 -8.80 -11.26
N VAL A 14 -2.02 -8.95 -10.55
CA VAL A 14 -1.33 -7.81 -9.95
C VAL A 14 -0.53 -7.13 -11.07
N MET A 15 -0.95 -5.92 -11.46
CA MET A 15 -0.06 -4.91 -12.05
C MET A 15 1.28 -5.02 -11.34
N GLU A 16 2.34 -5.48 -12.03
CA GLU A 16 3.68 -5.78 -11.48
C GLU A 16 4.31 -4.53 -10.83
N GLY A 17 3.79 -4.10 -9.70
CA GLY A 17 4.56 -3.39 -8.70
C GLY A 17 5.50 -4.43 -8.13
N ARG A 18 6.75 -4.46 -8.60
CA ARG A 18 7.80 -5.27 -7.98
C ARG A 18 7.99 -4.80 -6.54
N CYS A 19 7.19 -5.33 -5.62
CA CYS A 19 7.43 -5.18 -4.20
C CYS A 19 8.70 -5.97 -3.89
N ASP A 20 9.79 -5.28 -3.59
CA ASP A 20 11.00 -5.90 -3.09
C ASP A 20 10.71 -6.48 -1.69
N PRO A 21 10.67 -7.81 -1.52
CA PRO A 21 10.38 -8.41 -0.22
C PRO A 21 11.50 -8.18 0.81
N SER A 22 12.68 -7.76 0.36
CA SER A 22 13.81 -7.40 1.22
C SER A 22 13.78 -5.93 1.67
N ALA A 23 12.98 -5.10 1.00
CA ALA A 23 12.77 -3.72 1.42
C ALA A 23 11.94 -3.68 2.71
N TYR A 24 12.61 -3.39 3.82
CA TYR A 24 11.97 -3.28 5.13
C TYR A 24 11.17 -1.97 5.23
N GLY A 25 9.84 -2.07 5.14
CA GLY A 25 8.97 -0.92 5.36
C GLY A 25 7.55 -1.12 4.86
N ASN A 26 6.64 -0.28 5.35
CA ASN A 26 5.28 -0.17 4.84
C ASN A 26 4.88 1.30 4.75
N ILE A 27 3.78 1.58 4.06
CA ILE A 27 3.27 2.94 3.88
C ILE A 27 2.64 3.51 5.17
N TYR A 28 2.33 2.68 6.16
CA TYR A 28 1.60 3.05 7.37
C TYR A 28 2.42 3.87 8.38
N LYS A 29 3.64 4.28 8.03
CA LYS A 29 4.41 5.27 8.81
C LYS A 29 4.38 6.67 8.21
N TYR A 30 3.79 6.82 7.02
CA TYR A 30 3.74 8.08 6.30
C TYR A 30 2.34 8.72 6.40
N GLN A 31 2.31 10.01 6.08
CA GLN A 31 1.12 10.84 6.09
C GLN A 31 1.22 11.85 4.95
N ALA A 32 0.09 12.36 4.50
CA ALA A 32 0.02 13.39 3.47
C ALA A 32 -0.92 14.51 3.90
N ASN A 33 -0.59 15.75 3.55
CA ASN A 33 -1.53 16.85 3.68
C ASN A 33 -2.43 16.89 2.46
N THR A 34 -3.71 17.13 2.65
CA THR A 34 -4.63 17.38 1.53
C THR A 34 -4.19 18.62 0.75
N LEU A 35 -4.48 18.66 -0.54
CA LEU A 35 -4.08 19.77 -1.43
C LEU A 35 -4.52 21.15 -0.91
N ASN A 36 -5.69 21.23 -0.29
CA ASN A 36 -6.21 22.47 0.30
C ASN A 36 -5.66 22.77 1.71
N GLY A 37 -4.75 21.95 2.23
CA GLY A 37 -4.17 22.08 3.57
C GLY A 37 -5.14 21.87 4.74
N SER A 38 -6.38 21.45 4.50
CA SER A 38 -7.41 21.37 5.54
C SER A 38 -7.11 20.33 6.62
N HIS A 39 -6.47 19.22 6.26
CA HIS A 39 -6.08 18.19 7.21
C HIS A 39 -4.91 17.34 6.69
N THR A 40 -4.33 16.60 7.65
CA THR A 40 -3.35 15.57 7.40
C THR A 40 -4.03 14.20 7.41
N VAL A 41 -3.81 13.42 6.37
CA VAL A 41 -4.28 12.04 6.24
C VAL A 41 -3.16 11.10 6.66
N ASN A 42 -3.41 10.23 7.64
CA ASN A 42 -2.45 9.20 8.04
C ASN A 42 -2.72 7.91 7.27
N PHE A 43 -1.70 7.34 6.62
CA PHE A 43 -1.90 6.14 5.82
C PHE A 43 -2.24 4.89 6.65
N ARG A 44 -2.06 4.90 7.98
CA ARG A 44 -2.55 3.86 8.90
C ARG A 44 -4.05 3.65 8.81
N GLU A 45 -4.80 4.69 8.48
CA GLU A 45 -6.26 4.63 8.36
C GLU A 45 -6.72 3.68 7.24
N TYR A 46 -5.82 3.30 6.34
CA TYR A 46 -6.08 2.41 5.21
C TYR A 46 -5.53 0.98 5.38
N ILE A 47 -5.14 0.57 6.60
CA ILE A 47 -4.75 -0.82 6.86
C ILE A 47 -5.85 -1.79 6.43
N GLY A 48 -5.48 -2.82 5.68
CA GLY A 48 -6.41 -3.83 5.16
C GLY A 48 -7.17 -3.41 3.89
N ARG A 49 -6.83 -2.27 3.28
CA ARG A 49 -7.40 -1.80 2.02
C ARG A 49 -6.37 -1.82 0.89
N SER A 50 -6.83 -2.04 -0.34
CA SER A 50 -6.01 -1.83 -1.54
C SER A 50 -5.91 -0.34 -1.85
N ILE A 51 -4.69 0.14 -2.15
CA ILE A 51 -4.41 1.58 -2.38
C ILE A 51 -3.68 1.73 -3.72
N LEU A 52 -4.07 2.74 -4.50
CA LEU A 52 -3.42 3.14 -5.73
C LEU A 52 -2.80 4.53 -5.56
N PHE A 53 -1.48 4.62 -5.68
CA PHE A 53 -0.77 5.92 -5.71
C PHE A 53 -0.63 6.38 -7.17
N VAL A 54 -1.16 7.56 -7.48
CA VAL A 54 -1.08 8.17 -8.82
C VAL A 54 -0.35 9.51 -8.70
N ASN A 55 0.71 9.66 -9.48
CA ASN A 55 1.36 10.97 -9.66
C ASN A 55 0.61 11.75 -10.73
N VAL A 56 0.17 12.98 -10.43
CA VAL A 56 -0.65 13.82 -11.32
C VAL A 56 0.08 15.12 -11.62
N ALA A 57 -0.02 15.60 -12.87
CA ALA A 57 0.47 16.90 -13.31
C ALA A 57 -0.54 17.57 -14.25
N THR A 58 -0.61 18.90 -14.25
CA THR A 58 -1.45 19.70 -15.15
C THR A 58 -0.56 20.49 -16.12
N TYR A 59 -1.08 20.80 -17.31
CA TYR A 59 -0.41 21.62 -18.33
C TYR A 59 -0.53 23.12 -18.05
#